data_AF-A0A0D3C188-F1
#
_entry.id   AF-A0A0D3C188-F1
#
_cell.length_a   1.000
_cell.length_b   1.000
_cell.length_c   1.000
_cell.angle_alpha   90.00
_cell.angle_beta   90.00
_cell.angle_gamma   90.00
#
_symmetry.space_group_name_H-M   'P 1'
#
loop_
_entity.id
_entity.type
_entity.pdbx_description
1 polymer ?
#
loop_
_entity_poly.entity_id
_entity_poly.type
_entity_poly.pdbx_seq_one_letter_code
_entity_poly.pdbx_strand_id
1 'polypeptide(L)'
;MFVKLSLRNERCVDWYFRDMGSSLPMLKSLDINSDTIVCGEFEKFITSFPMLEELEMGTMKWEDFNVTVSSANLRSLSLHGSGIEGWDDFENPKSFSFDAPNLLFLNYSELVPEDYPVVNMGKLLEAHINLMVTDEQMKRVREPNHDLLEGDDEVLQFSNVVKLVNGTRNVQRLTLTSDTLEVLSQCCDSMPVFNNLKFLSVTSEEGRGWQAMPALLRNCPHLETIIIQDTEEDGYRLPRELFFSSTLVKLKLRSEHCVDWWWRRWFICSSFFSLPMLKSFDIDSELVLCGEIEDFIPSFPVLEELRMATVEWREPYVIVSRFVNPKSVSFDTPNLLSLSYYDLVAEDYPLVNMKKLVEATISLIVTDAQIKRLREPNNGELLEDGDEGDVVLHFGNVVKLINGIENVQTLSLTSDTLEVLSDQCCDAMPVFNNLKFLSVTSEEGRGWQAMPALLRNCPHLETIIIQ
;
A
#
# COMPACT_ATOMS: atom_id res chain seq x y z
N MET A 1 -11.34 22.44 35.85
CA MET A 1 -10.16 22.78 35.02
C MET A 1 -9.97 21.61 34.08
N PHE A 2 -10.49 21.72 32.85
CA PHE A 2 -10.47 20.63 31.88
C PHE A 2 -9.18 20.75 31.07
N VAL A 3 -8.35 19.70 31.09
CA VAL A 3 -7.11 19.62 30.31
C VAL A 3 -7.35 18.87 28.99
N LYS A 4 -8.32 17.96 29.00
CA LYS A 4 -8.80 17.24 27.82
C LYS A 4 -10.32 17.28 27.78
N LEU A 5 -10.88 17.50 26.61
CA LEU A 5 -12.31 17.45 26.32
C LEU A 5 -12.51 16.59 25.08
N SER A 6 -13.34 15.56 25.17
CA SER A 6 -13.79 14.78 24.01
C SER A 6 -15.31 14.84 23.99
N LEU A 7 -15.86 15.30 22.87
CA LEU A 7 -17.30 15.41 22.63
C LEU A 7 -17.67 14.42 21.53
N ARG A 8 -18.58 13.50 21.84
CA ARG A 8 -19.15 12.57 20.87
C ARG A 8 -20.65 12.80 20.78
N ASN A 9 -21.14 13.13 19.60
CA ASN A 9 -22.56 13.38 19.36
C ASN A 9 -22.99 12.72 18.06
N GLU A 10 -24.08 11.96 18.10
CA GLU A 10 -24.71 11.32 16.92
C GLU A 10 -25.62 12.31 16.15
N ARG A 11 -25.41 13.61 16.32
CA ARG A 11 -26.21 14.70 15.74
C ARG A 11 -25.32 15.92 15.52
N CYS A 12 -25.80 16.85 14.70
CA CYS A 12 -25.13 18.12 14.43
C CYS A 12 -24.73 18.87 15.71
N VAL A 13 -23.46 19.29 15.76
CA VAL A 13 -22.92 20.22 16.75
C VAL A 13 -22.77 21.57 16.05
N ASP A 14 -23.60 22.53 16.45
CA ASP A 14 -23.50 23.90 16.00
C ASP A 14 -22.61 24.68 16.98
N TRP A 15 -21.45 25.12 16.49
CA TRP A 15 -20.51 25.95 17.25
C TRP A 15 -20.59 27.44 16.89
N TYR A 16 -21.69 27.84 16.26
CA TYR A 16 -22.07 29.23 16.09
C TYR A 16 -22.56 29.83 17.42
N PHE A 17 -21.65 30.31 18.25
CA PHE A 17 -22.02 31.14 19.40
C PHE A 17 -21.27 32.48 19.36
N ARG A 18 -22.02 33.55 19.02
CA ARG A 18 -21.60 34.97 19.03
C ARG A 18 -21.06 35.48 20.39
N ASP A 19 -21.11 34.68 21.44
CA ASP A 19 -20.69 35.04 22.79
C ASP A 19 -19.91 33.87 23.43
N MET A 20 -18.67 33.66 23.00
CA MET A 20 -17.69 32.82 23.71
C MET A 20 -17.23 33.55 24.99
N GLY A 21 -18.16 33.73 25.94
CA GLY A 21 -17.88 34.23 27.29
C GLY A 21 -17.19 33.21 28.20
N SER A 22 -16.96 31.99 27.72
CA SER A 22 -16.34 30.89 28.48
C SER A 22 -15.08 30.37 27.78
N SER A 23 -13.96 31.07 27.97
CA SER A 23 -12.65 30.50 27.64
C SER A 23 -12.38 29.29 28.53
N LEU A 24 -11.87 28.20 27.95
CA LEU A 24 -11.27 27.08 28.69
C LEU A 24 -9.74 27.24 28.62
N PRO A 25 -9.13 28.15 29.41
CA PRO A 25 -7.75 28.56 29.21
C PRO A 25 -6.71 27.47 29.50
N MET A 26 -7.11 26.38 30.14
CA MET A 26 -6.24 25.27 30.51
C MET A 26 -6.43 24.02 29.62
N LEU A 27 -7.31 24.12 28.62
CA LEU A 27 -7.57 23.00 27.71
C LEU A 27 -6.37 22.80 26.79
N LYS A 28 -5.85 21.58 26.76
CA LYS A 28 -4.70 21.17 25.94
C LYS A 28 -5.08 20.24 24.79
N SER A 29 -6.12 19.43 24.97
CA SER A 29 -6.54 18.44 23.98
C SER A 29 -8.05 18.53 23.79
N LEU A 30 -8.47 18.72 22.54
CA LEU A 30 -9.87 18.81 22.16
C LEU A 30 -10.14 17.85 21.00
N ASP A 31 -11.09 16.95 21.21
CA ASP A 31 -11.57 15.98 20.22
C ASP A 31 -13.09 16.15 20.09
N ILE A 32 -13.56 16.36 18.86
CA ILE A 32 -14.97 16.49 18.55
C ILE A 32 -15.30 15.57 17.40
N ASN A 33 -16.08 14.54 17.73
CA ASN A 33 -16.61 13.60 16.76
C ASN A 33 -18.13 13.76 16.72
N SER A 34 -18.61 14.26 15.59
CA SER A 34 -20.00 14.56 15.33
C SER A 34 -20.34 14.24 13.88
N ASP A 35 -21.58 13.86 13.62
CA ASP A 35 -22.09 13.65 12.25
C ASP A 35 -21.98 14.92 11.40
N THR A 36 -22.02 16.10 12.03
CA THR A 36 -21.76 17.39 11.36
C THR A 36 -21.29 18.39 12.39
N ILE A 37 -20.27 19.18 12.07
CA ILE A 37 -19.81 20.32 12.87
C ILE A 37 -19.95 21.57 12.01
N VAL A 38 -20.86 22.49 12.37
CA VAL A 38 -20.96 23.78 11.68
C VAL A 38 -20.04 24.78 12.37
N CYS A 39 -19.12 25.36 11.60
CA CYS A 39 -18.13 26.30 12.10
C CYS A 39 -18.12 27.60 11.27
N GLY A 40 -18.44 28.72 11.93
CA GLY A 40 -18.22 30.06 11.38
C GLY A 40 -16.81 30.55 11.66
N GLU A 41 -16.65 31.38 12.70
CA GLU A 41 -15.39 32.08 13.00
C GLU A 41 -14.31 31.18 13.63
N PHE A 42 -13.68 30.31 12.82
CA PHE A 42 -12.72 29.30 13.31
C PHE A 42 -11.49 29.91 13.99
N GLU A 43 -11.04 31.08 13.56
CA GLU A 43 -9.92 31.77 14.21
C GLU A 43 -10.27 32.19 15.64
N LYS A 44 -11.49 32.71 15.87
CA LYS A 44 -11.97 33.06 17.22
C LYS A 44 -12.20 31.82 18.07
N PHE A 45 -12.60 30.74 17.44
CA PHE A 45 -12.70 29.44 18.07
C PHE A 45 -11.34 28.98 18.62
N ILE A 46 -10.27 28.97 17.80
CA ILE A 46 -8.92 28.56 18.23
C ILE A 46 -8.38 29.47 19.34
N THR A 47 -8.56 30.79 19.20
CA THR A 47 -8.05 31.76 20.19
C THR A 47 -8.72 31.66 21.57
N SER A 48 -9.89 31.01 21.66
CA SER A 48 -10.59 30.74 22.93
C SER A 48 -9.89 29.67 23.79
N PHE A 49 -8.98 28.89 23.19
CA PHE A 49 -8.19 27.82 23.83
C PHE A 49 -6.69 28.13 23.73
N PRO A 50 -6.18 29.11 24.48
CA PRO A 50 -4.80 29.58 24.34
C PRO A 50 -3.73 28.53 24.65
N MET A 51 -4.05 27.43 25.36
CA MET A 51 -3.12 26.34 25.68
C MET A 51 -3.34 25.07 24.86
N LEU A 52 -4.13 25.14 23.78
CA LEU A 52 -4.47 23.97 22.96
C LEU A 52 -3.22 23.45 22.22
N GLU A 53 -2.88 22.20 22.49
CA GLU A 53 -1.77 21.47 21.88
C GLU A 53 -2.28 20.44 20.85
N GLU A 54 -3.50 19.90 21.02
CA GLU A 54 -4.11 18.90 20.15
C GLU A 54 -5.54 19.30 19.80
N LEU A 55 -5.87 19.28 18.51
CA LEU A 55 -7.22 19.51 17.99
C LEU A 55 -7.59 18.43 16.97
N GLU A 56 -8.72 17.78 17.18
CA GLU A 56 -9.33 16.84 16.23
C GLU A 56 -10.80 17.20 16.03
N MET A 57 -11.18 17.41 14.77
CA MET A 57 -12.54 17.74 14.35
C MET A 57 -12.89 16.99 13.06
N GLY A 58 -13.98 16.23 13.12
CA GLY A 58 -14.54 15.50 11.99
C GLY A 58 -15.77 16.18 11.38
N THR A 59 -15.99 15.95 10.08
CA THR A 59 -17.24 16.28 9.38
C THR A 59 -17.62 17.77 9.46
N MET A 60 -16.64 18.64 9.21
CA MET A 60 -16.78 20.08 9.30
C MET A 60 -17.53 20.68 8.10
N LYS A 61 -18.44 21.60 8.39
CA LYS A 61 -19.08 22.50 7.43
C LYS A 61 -18.70 23.92 7.78
N TRP A 62 -18.20 24.64 6.79
CA TRP A 62 -17.72 25.99 6.95
C TRP A 62 -18.82 26.98 6.58
N GLU A 63 -19.09 27.95 7.44
CA GLU A 63 -19.87 29.14 7.05
C GLU A 63 -18.96 30.25 6.52
N ASP A 64 -17.70 30.27 6.97
CA ASP A 64 -16.72 31.25 6.54
C ASP A 64 -16.00 30.78 5.28
N PHE A 65 -15.97 31.66 4.27
CA PHE A 65 -15.22 31.41 3.04
C PHE A 65 -13.70 31.39 3.23
N ASN A 66 -13.18 31.95 4.33
CA ASN A 66 -11.75 32.06 4.61
C ASN A 66 -11.46 31.49 5.99
N VAL A 67 -10.86 30.30 6.02
CA VAL A 67 -10.57 29.61 7.27
C VAL A 67 -9.10 29.81 7.63
N THR A 68 -8.85 30.23 8.87
CA THR A 68 -7.49 30.45 9.38
C THR A 68 -7.27 29.69 10.68
N VAL A 69 -6.20 28.91 10.72
CA VAL A 69 -5.71 28.23 11.92
C VAL A 69 -4.46 28.95 12.41
N SER A 70 -4.61 29.87 13.36
CA SER A 70 -3.47 30.55 13.98
C SER A 70 -3.29 30.09 15.43
N SER A 71 -2.22 29.33 15.69
CA SER A 71 -1.85 28.93 17.04
C SER A 71 -0.38 28.53 17.14
N ALA A 72 0.35 29.19 18.03
CA ALA A 72 1.74 28.84 18.34
C ALA A 72 1.86 27.63 19.29
N ASN A 73 0.79 27.22 19.98
CA ASN A 73 0.83 26.11 20.94
C ASN A 73 0.40 24.77 20.34
N LEU A 74 -0.28 24.82 19.20
CA LEU A 74 -0.79 23.64 18.53
C LEU A 74 0.35 22.76 18.00
N ARG A 75 0.29 21.47 18.32
CA ARG A 75 1.26 20.43 17.96
C ARG A 75 0.64 19.35 17.09
N SER A 76 -0.64 19.06 17.26
CA SER A 76 -1.39 18.09 16.46
C SER A 76 -2.70 18.69 16.00
N LEU A 77 -2.99 18.57 14.70
CA LEU A 77 -4.20 19.07 14.07
C LEU A 77 -4.78 18.01 13.16
N SER A 78 -6.05 17.66 13.36
CA SER A 78 -6.83 16.80 12.48
C SER A 78 -8.12 17.51 12.10
N LEU A 79 -8.28 17.84 10.82
CA LEU A 79 -9.46 18.49 10.27
C LEU A 79 -9.99 17.68 9.10
N HIS A 80 -11.26 17.31 9.19
CA HIS A 80 -11.98 16.67 8.10
C HIS A 80 -13.20 17.49 7.74
N GLY A 81 -13.20 18.08 6.54
CA GLY A 81 -14.39 18.67 5.94
C GLY A 81 -15.44 17.62 5.62
N SER A 82 -16.69 18.05 5.47
CA SER A 82 -17.81 17.17 5.09
C SER A 82 -17.70 16.63 3.66
N GLY A 83 -16.77 17.15 2.86
CA GLY A 83 -16.56 16.72 1.47
C GLY A 83 -17.69 17.11 0.53
N ILE A 84 -17.92 16.27 -0.48
CA ILE A 84 -18.86 16.51 -1.60
C ILE A 84 -20.33 16.27 -1.17
N GLU A 85 -20.56 15.55 -0.07
CA GLU A 85 -21.91 15.23 0.42
C GLU A 85 -22.45 16.32 1.37
N GLY A 86 -22.87 17.44 0.78
CA GLY A 86 -23.46 18.57 1.51
C GLY A 86 -24.70 19.13 0.79
N TRP A 87 -25.78 19.34 1.54
CA TRP A 87 -27.01 19.99 1.09
C TRP A 87 -26.71 21.39 0.54
N ASP A 88 -27.46 21.83 -0.48
CA ASP A 88 -27.26 23.02 -1.36
C ASP A 88 -26.91 24.39 -0.71
N ASP A 89 -26.90 24.51 0.62
CA ASP A 89 -26.77 25.80 1.34
C ASP A 89 -25.37 26.10 1.92
N PHE A 90 -24.38 25.18 1.84
CA PHE A 90 -23.03 25.40 2.38
C PHE A 90 -21.95 25.24 1.30
N GLU A 91 -21.20 26.32 1.07
CA GLU A 91 -20.09 26.37 0.10
C GLU A 91 -18.77 25.95 0.75
N ASN A 92 -17.87 25.35 -0.04
CA ASN A 92 -16.51 25.03 0.38
C ASN A 92 -15.73 26.32 0.71
N PRO A 93 -14.83 26.33 1.71
CA PRO A 93 -13.91 27.45 1.92
C PRO A 93 -13.16 27.79 0.64
N LYS A 94 -13.17 29.08 0.29
CA LYS A 94 -12.39 29.62 -0.81
C LYS A 94 -10.90 29.63 -0.49
N SER A 95 -10.55 29.89 0.78
CA SER A 95 -9.16 29.86 1.19
C SER A 95 -8.93 29.21 2.56
N PHE A 96 -7.78 28.57 2.70
CA PHE A 96 -7.38 27.91 3.94
C PHE A 96 -5.96 28.31 4.34
N SER A 97 -5.80 28.88 5.53
CA SER A 97 -4.51 29.37 6.05
C SER A 97 -4.09 28.59 7.29
N PHE A 98 -2.83 28.18 7.32
CA PHE A 98 -2.17 27.54 8.46
C PHE A 98 -1.07 28.46 8.99
N ASP A 99 -1.27 29.05 10.16
CA ASP A 99 -0.25 29.77 10.93
C ASP A 99 0.04 29.05 12.25
N ALA A 100 0.68 27.88 12.13
CA ALA A 100 0.96 26.96 13.22
C ALA A 100 2.43 26.54 13.21
N PRO A 101 3.38 27.43 13.60
CA PRO A 101 4.81 27.20 13.44
C PRO A 101 5.38 26.04 14.28
N ASN A 102 4.65 25.60 15.31
CA ASN A 102 5.04 24.49 16.19
C ASN A 102 4.26 23.20 15.94
N LEU A 103 3.49 23.13 14.85
CA LEU A 103 2.75 21.94 14.46
C LEU A 103 3.72 20.81 14.09
N LEU A 104 3.45 19.61 14.61
CA LEU A 104 4.25 18.40 14.39
C LEU A 104 3.49 17.36 13.56
N PHE A 105 2.17 17.29 13.72
CA PHE A 105 1.27 16.39 12.99
C PHE A 105 0.11 17.17 12.36
N LEU A 106 -0.16 16.90 11.09
CA LEU A 106 -1.32 17.40 10.36
C LEU A 106 -2.05 16.25 9.70
N ASN A 107 -3.35 16.13 9.95
CA ASN A 107 -4.27 15.34 9.13
C ASN A 107 -5.30 16.30 8.56
N TYR A 108 -5.27 16.49 7.24
CA TYR A 108 -6.06 17.50 6.56
C TYR A 108 -6.81 16.83 5.42
N SER A 109 -8.14 16.79 5.54
CA SER A 109 -9.04 16.23 4.55
C SER A 109 -10.07 17.27 4.16
N GLU A 110 -10.04 17.78 2.94
CA GLU A 110 -10.95 18.85 2.51
C GLU A 110 -11.14 18.88 0.99
N LEU A 111 -12.28 19.38 0.52
CA LEU A 111 -12.45 19.72 -0.90
C LEU A 111 -11.48 20.86 -1.24
N VAL A 112 -10.70 20.73 -2.32
CA VAL A 112 -9.60 21.67 -2.58
C VAL A 112 -10.07 23.14 -2.57
N PRO A 113 -9.56 23.97 -1.63
CA PRO A 113 -9.79 25.41 -1.62
C PRO A 113 -9.13 26.09 -2.82
N GLU A 114 -9.63 27.26 -3.20
CA GLU A 114 -9.08 28.07 -4.29
C GLU A 114 -7.67 28.57 -3.97
N ASP A 115 -7.37 28.87 -2.70
CA ASP A 115 -6.04 29.34 -2.28
C ASP A 115 -5.60 28.88 -0.87
N TYR A 116 -4.29 28.88 -0.67
CA TYR A 116 -3.62 28.72 0.63
C TYR A 116 -2.75 29.94 0.96
N PRO A 117 -3.32 31.06 1.43
CA PRO A 117 -2.62 32.34 1.57
C PRO A 117 -1.40 32.29 2.51
N VAL A 118 -1.54 31.60 3.64
CA VAL A 118 -0.47 31.44 4.64
C VAL A 118 -0.30 29.96 4.95
N VAL A 119 0.93 29.45 4.84
CA VAL A 119 1.27 28.06 5.17
C VAL A 119 2.57 28.02 5.98
N ASN A 120 2.46 28.38 7.26
CA ASN A 120 3.54 28.40 8.24
C ASN A 120 3.45 27.18 9.17
N MET A 121 4.12 26.09 8.76
CA MET A 121 4.20 24.82 9.50
C MET A 121 5.63 24.27 9.54
N GLY A 122 6.60 25.15 9.84
CA GLY A 122 8.03 24.85 9.66
C GLY A 122 8.58 23.64 10.44
N LYS A 123 7.89 23.18 11.50
CA LYS A 123 8.27 22.01 12.33
C LYS A 123 7.48 20.74 12.02
N LEU A 124 6.66 20.73 10.98
CA LEU A 124 5.81 19.59 10.64
C LEU A 124 6.66 18.34 10.37
N LEU A 125 6.37 17.26 11.07
CA LEU A 125 7.07 15.97 10.96
C LEU A 125 6.25 14.93 10.21
N GLU A 126 4.92 14.98 10.33
CA GLU A 126 4.02 14.04 9.68
C GLU A 126 2.79 14.77 9.13
N ALA A 127 2.43 14.44 7.89
CA ALA A 127 1.27 15.00 7.23
C ALA A 127 0.47 13.91 6.50
N HIS A 128 -0.82 13.85 6.76
CA HIS A 128 -1.79 13.08 5.99
C HIS A 128 -2.66 14.09 5.24
N ILE A 129 -2.55 14.12 3.92
CA ILE A 129 -3.23 15.11 3.08
C ILE A 129 -4.21 14.37 2.17
N ASN A 130 -5.49 14.68 2.33
CA ASN A 130 -6.58 14.20 1.50
C ASN A 130 -7.33 15.40 0.89
N LEU A 131 -6.87 15.82 -0.28
CA LEU A 131 -7.55 16.82 -1.08
C LEU A 131 -8.59 16.13 -1.97
N MET A 132 -9.86 16.47 -1.78
CA MET A 132 -10.96 15.96 -2.60
C MET A 132 -11.23 16.90 -3.79
N VAL A 133 -11.63 16.34 -4.92
CA VAL A 133 -12.04 17.11 -6.11
C VAL A 133 -13.38 16.61 -6.63
N THR A 134 -14.21 17.51 -7.16
CA THR A 134 -15.46 17.11 -7.83
C THR A 134 -15.20 16.58 -9.23
N ASP A 135 -16.12 15.79 -9.78
CA ASP A 135 -16.02 15.28 -11.16
C ASP A 135 -15.88 16.41 -12.19
N GLU A 136 -16.54 17.54 -11.97
CA GLU A 136 -16.43 18.73 -12.83
C GLU A 136 -15.04 19.36 -12.74
N GLN A 137 -14.46 19.46 -11.54
CA GLN A 137 -13.08 19.91 -11.35
C GLN A 137 -12.10 18.95 -12.04
N MET A 138 -12.30 17.64 -11.89
CA MET A 138 -11.46 16.63 -12.54
C MET A 138 -11.49 16.69 -14.06
N LYS A 139 -12.66 16.82 -14.68
CA LYS A 139 -12.79 17.00 -16.14
C LYS A 139 -11.98 18.20 -16.61
N ARG A 140 -12.03 19.31 -15.87
CA ARG A 140 -11.27 20.54 -16.16
C ARG A 140 -9.75 20.35 -16.00
N VAL A 141 -9.29 19.56 -15.03
CA VAL A 141 -7.85 19.21 -14.87
C VAL A 141 -7.31 18.49 -16.09
N ARG A 142 -8.09 17.54 -16.61
CA ARG A 142 -7.66 16.66 -17.72
C ARG A 142 -7.85 17.30 -19.08
N GLU A 143 -8.87 18.13 -19.24
CA GLU A 143 -9.23 18.78 -20.50
C GLU A 143 -9.44 20.29 -20.30
N PRO A 144 -8.35 21.08 -20.15
CA PRO A 144 -8.43 22.51 -19.82
C PRO A 144 -9.17 23.39 -20.85
N ASN A 145 -9.39 22.88 -22.07
CA ASN A 145 -9.93 23.61 -23.22
C ASN A 145 -11.25 23.01 -23.75
N HIS A 146 -12.00 22.24 -22.95
CA HIS A 146 -13.26 21.69 -23.43
C HIS A 146 -14.38 22.74 -23.39
N ASP A 147 -14.74 23.29 -24.55
CA ASP A 147 -15.75 24.35 -24.78
C ASP A 147 -17.21 23.98 -24.37
N LEU A 148 -17.45 22.84 -23.70
CA LEU A 148 -18.79 22.35 -23.35
C LEU A 148 -19.19 22.58 -21.89
N LEU A 149 -18.31 23.13 -21.06
CA LEU A 149 -18.62 23.46 -19.66
C LEU A 149 -19.14 24.90 -19.58
N GLU A 150 -20.44 25.08 -19.75
CA GLU A 150 -21.10 26.37 -19.55
C GLU A 150 -21.05 26.78 -18.07
N GLY A 151 -20.30 27.85 -17.77
CA GLY A 151 -20.26 28.50 -16.45
C GLY A 151 -19.17 29.57 -16.35
N ASP A 152 -19.52 30.76 -15.87
CA ASP A 152 -18.65 31.93 -15.71
C ASP A 152 -17.64 31.82 -14.53
N ASP A 153 -17.44 30.63 -13.96
CA ASP A 153 -16.49 30.44 -12.85
C ASP A 153 -15.05 30.34 -13.37
N GLU A 154 -14.24 31.34 -13.00
CA GLU A 154 -12.81 31.43 -13.26
C GLU A 154 -12.14 30.06 -13.05
N VAL A 155 -11.33 29.65 -14.03
CA VAL A 155 -10.58 28.38 -14.00
C VAL A 155 -9.85 28.26 -12.66
N LEU A 156 -10.33 27.38 -11.77
CA LEU A 156 -9.63 27.05 -10.53
C LEU A 156 -8.34 26.32 -10.90
N GLN A 157 -7.29 27.10 -11.11
CA GLN A 157 -5.96 26.59 -11.33
C GLN A 157 -5.45 26.09 -9.98
N PHE A 158 -5.28 24.78 -9.85
CA PHE A 158 -4.66 24.14 -8.68
C PHE A 158 -3.20 24.59 -8.42
N SER A 159 -2.70 25.60 -9.14
CA SER A 159 -1.40 26.23 -8.95
C SER A 159 -1.18 26.73 -7.52
N ASN A 160 -2.24 27.10 -6.80
CA ASN A 160 -2.14 27.53 -5.42
C ASN A 160 -1.83 26.39 -4.43
N VAL A 161 -2.08 25.13 -4.81
CA VAL A 161 -1.76 23.95 -3.98
C VAL A 161 -0.25 23.84 -3.74
N VAL A 162 0.57 24.39 -4.63
CA VAL A 162 2.03 24.53 -4.43
C VAL A 162 2.37 25.20 -3.09
N LYS A 163 1.53 26.14 -2.61
CA LYS A 163 1.74 26.79 -1.31
C LYS A 163 1.58 25.79 -0.16
N LEU A 164 0.54 24.94 -0.19
CA LEU A 164 0.34 23.87 0.79
C LEU A 164 1.51 22.89 0.78
N VAL A 165 1.90 22.40 -0.40
CA VAL A 165 2.99 21.42 -0.57
C VAL A 165 4.33 21.99 -0.09
N ASN A 166 4.61 23.26 -0.37
CA ASN A 166 5.79 23.94 0.17
C ASN A 166 5.78 24.02 1.70
N GLY A 167 4.61 24.18 2.31
CA GLY A 167 4.46 24.15 3.76
C GLY A 167 4.76 22.79 4.39
N THR A 168 4.54 21.69 3.64
CA THR A 168 4.80 20.32 4.11
C THR A 168 6.19 19.80 3.77
N ARG A 169 7.06 20.60 3.11
CA ARG A 169 8.39 20.15 2.63
C ARG A 169 9.35 19.54 3.68
N ASN A 170 9.13 19.83 4.96
CA ASN A 170 10.00 19.41 6.07
C ASN A 170 9.60 18.07 6.70
N VAL A 171 8.49 17.47 6.27
CA VAL A 171 7.95 16.24 6.86
C VAL A 171 8.89 15.05 6.67
N GLN A 172 8.81 14.11 7.62
CA GLN A 172 9.46 12.81 7.59
C GLN A 172 8.52 11.71 7.11
N ARG A 173 7.21 11.88 7.33
CA ARG A 173 6.15 10.96 6.89
C ARG A 173 5.07 11.73 6.15
N LEU A 174 4.73 11.28 4.94
CA LEU A 174 3.69 11.88 4.11
C LEU A 174 2.73 10.80 3.62
N THR A 175 1.44 11.01 3.82
CA THR A 175 0.36 10.17 3.27
C THR A 175 -0.46 11.02 2.31
N LEU A 176 -0.68 10.54 1.09
CA LEU A 176 -1.44 11.22 0.03
C LEU A 176 -2.53 10.29 -0.52
N THR A 177 -3.68 10.86 -0.85
CA THR A 177 -4.76 10.13 -1.54
C THR A 177 -4.66 10.25 -3.07
N SER A 178 -5.42 9.43 -3.81
CA SER A 178 -5.53 9.43 -5.28
C SER A 178 -5.89 10.82 -5.82
N ASP A 179 -6.94 11.44 -5.28
CA ASP A 179 -7.38 12.79 -5.64
C ASP A 179 -6.30 13.83 -5.32
N THR A 180 -5.60 13.67 -4.20
CA THR A 180 -4.46 14.53 -3.87
C THR A 180 -3.37 14.40 -4.93
N LEU A 181 -3.06 13.20 -5.40
CA LEU A 181 -2.09 13.00 -6.48
C LEU A 181 -2.55 13.62 -7.80
N GLU A 182 -3.85 13.58 -8.13
CA GLU A 182 -4.43 14.24 -9.33
C GLU A 182 -4.21 15.75 -9.25
N VAL A 183 -4.49 16.35 -8.10
CA VAL A 183 -4.24 17.77 -7.86
C VAL A 183 -2.74 18.09 -7.97
N LEU A 184 -1.88 17.24 -7.41
CA LEU A 184 -0.42 17.42 -7.48
C LEU A 184 0.15 17.27 -8.88
N SER A 185 -0.53 16.53 -9.78
CA SER A 185 -0.08 16.36 -11.17
C SER A 185 0.07 17.70 -11.91
N GLN A 186 -0.74 18.70 -11.55
CA GLN A 186 -0.70 20.05 -12.12
C GLN A 186 0.48 20.90 -11.62
N CYS A 187 1.20 20.45 -10.58
CA CYS A 187 2.29 21.20 -9.98
C CYS A 187 3.63 20.45 -9.96
N CYS A 188 3.80 19.46 -10.83
CA CYS A 188 5.03 18.66 -10.95
C CYS A 188 6.31 19.50 -11.05
N ASP A 189 6.27 20.62 -11.80
CA ASP A 189 7.44 21.49 -12.02
C ASP A 189 7.76 22.40 -10.83
N SER A 190 6.80 22.61 -9.93
CA SER A 190 6.92 23.51 -8.76
C SER A 190 6.97 22.77 -7.43
N MET A 191 7.09 21.44 -7.48
CA MET A 191 7.12 20.59 -6.30
C MET A 191 8.41 20.83 -5.50
N PRO A 192 8.32 21.03 -4.16
CA PRO A 192 9.50 21.20 -3.34
C PRO A 192 10.30 19.91 -3.22
N VAL A 193 11.58 20.06 -2.91
CA VAL A 193 12.43 18.92 -2.51
C VAL A 193 12.13 18.57 -1.06
N PHE A 194 11.73 17.33 -0.82
CA PHE A 194 11.45 16.76 0.49
C PHE A 194 12.70 16.13 1.10
N ASN A 195 13.64 16.96 1.55
CA ASN A 195 14.93 16.49 2.07
C ASN A 195 14.84 15.61 3.34
N ASN A 196 13.75 15.70 4.09
CA ASN A 196 13.59 14.93 5.34
C ASN A 196 12.67 13.72 5.20
N LEU A 197 12.01 13.55 4.04
CA LEU A 197 10.99 12.54 3.87
C LEU A 197 11.63 11.15 3.79
N LYS A 198 11.26 10.30 4.75
CA LYS A 198 11.71 8.91 4.87
C LYS A 198 10.59 7.92 4.55
N PHE A 199 9.34 8.32 4.74
CA PHE A 199 8.17 7.46 4.55
C PHE A 199 7.12 8.15 3.68
N LEU A 200 6.75 7.51 2.58
CA LEU A 200 5.68 7.93 1.69
C LEU A 200 4.62 6.83 1.61
N SER A 201 3.36 7.17 1.88
CA SER A 201 2.21 6.31 1.62
C SER A 201 1.31 6.99 0.61
N VAL A 202 0.92 6.27 -0.44
CA VAL A 202 -0.01 6.77 -1.45
C VAL A 202 -1.14 5.77 -1.64
N THR A 203 -2.36 6.28 -1.77
CA THR A 203 -3.46 5.51 -2.36
C THR A 203 -3.57 5.83 -3.84
N SER A 204 -3.81 4.81 -4.65
CA SER A 204 -4.01 4.89 -6.09
C SER A 204 -5.44 4.51 -6.42
N GLU A 205 -6.01 5.15 -7.42
CA GLU A 205 -7.30 4.81 -8.02
C GLU A 205 -7.15 4.91 -9.55
N GLU A 206 -7.96 4.13 -10.29
CA GLU A 206 -7.80 3.96 -11.74
C GLU A 206 -7.75 5.31 -12.47
N GLY A 207 -6.64 5.52 -13.17
CA GLY A 207 -6.44 6.70 -14.00
C GLY A 207 -6.31 8.01 -13.22
N ARG A 208 -6.28 8.02 -11.88
CA ARG A 208 -6.19 9.23 -11.04
C ARG A 208 -4.78 9.45 -10.48
N GLY A 209 -4.24 10.64 -10.74
CA GLY A 209 -3.08 11.22 -10.04
C GLY A 209 -1.71 10.59 -10.24
N TRP A 210 -1.65 9.41 -10.86
CA TRP A 210 -0.40 8.67 -11.00
C TRP A 210 0.69 9.41 -11.77
N GLN A 211 0.32 10.40 -12.59
CA GLN A 211 1.22 11.29 -13.32
C GLN A 211 2.13 12.12 -12.39
N ALA A 212 1.73 12.35 -11.13
CA ALA A 212 2.52 13.08 -10.14
C ALA A 212 3.67 12.23 -9.55
N MET A 213 3.55 10.91 -9.54
CA MET A 213 4.49 10.01 -8.86
C MET A 213 5.95 10.15 -9.37
N PRO A 214 6.22 10.22 -10.68
CA PRO A 214 7.57 10.50 -11.18
C PRO A 214 8.19 11.78 -10.61
N ALA A 215 7.43 12.87 -10.55
CA ALA A 215 7.91 14.15 -10.02
C ALA A 215 8.12 14.08 -8.50
N LEU A 216 7.20 13.45 -7.78
CA LEU A 216 7.29 13.27 -6.33
C LEU A 216 8.52 12.46 -5.94
N LEU A 217 8.73 11.30 -6.57
CA LEU A 217 9.88 10.44 -6.27
C LEU A 217 11.22 11.11 -6.61
N ARG A 218 11.32 11.88 -7.70
CA ARG A 218 12.52 12.68 -8.02
C ARG A 218 12.87 13.72 -6.95
N ASN A 219 11.86 14.23 -6.25
CA ASN A 219 12.01 15.24 -5.20
C ASN A 219 12.18 14.64 -3.78
N CYS A 220 12.28 13.32 -3.64
CA CYS A 220 12.44 12.63 -2.35
C CYS A 220 13.80 11.90 -2.27
N PRO A 221 14.93 12.62 -2.11
CA PRO A 221 16.28 12.03 -2.24
C PRO A 221 16.69 11.06 -1.13
N HIS A 222 15.95 11.02 -0.02
CA HIS A 222 16.27 10.22 1.17
C HIS A 222 15.12 9.27 1.56
N LEU A 223 14.27 8.93 0.59
CA LEU A 223 13.10 8.10 0.81
C LEU A 223 13.51 6.66 1.13
N GLU A 224 13.09 6.15 2.29
CA GLU A 224 13.45 4.83 2.83
C GLU A 224 12.29 3.83 2.73
N THR A 225 11.04 4.30 2.82
CA THR A 225 9.85 3.46 2.78
C THR A 225 8.80 4.03 1.86
N ILE A 226 8.26 3.18 0.98
CA ILE A 226 7.11 3.49 0.13
C ILE A 226 6.04 2.44 0.35
N ILE A 227 4.81 2.90 0.57
CA ILE A 227 3.61 2.07 0.58
C ILE A 227 2.68 2.58 -0.51
N ILE A 228 2.28 1.69 -1.41
CA ILE A 228 1.29 1.95 -2.46
C ILE A 228 0.11 1.05 -2.17
N GLN A 229 -1.07 1.64 -2.04
CA GLN A 229 -2.32 0.92 -1.84
C GLN A 229 -3.25 1.27 -3.00
N ASP A 230 -3.50 0.30 -3.86
CA ASP A 230 -4.47 0.43 -4.92
C ASP A 230 -5.79 -0.22 -4.49
N THR A 231 -6.90 0.47 -4.78
CA THR A 231 -8.23 0.14 -4.26
C THR A 231 -9.23 -0.26 -5.34
N GLU A 232 -8.78 -0.48 -6.59
CA GLU A 232 -9.66 -0.60 -7.76
C GLU A 232 -9.39 -1.83 -8.65
N GLU A 233 -10.32 -2.06 -9.60
CA GLU A 233 -10.41 -3.22 -10.51
C GLU A 233 -9.28 -3.38 -11.54
N ASP A 234 -8.53 -2.30 -11.80
CA ASP A 234 -7.53 -2.24 -12.86
C ASP A 234 -6.12 -2.12 -12.31
N GLY A 235 -5.16 -2.77 -12.97
CA GLY A 235 -3.78 -2.74 -12.49
C GLY A 235 -3.05 -1.42 -12.71
N TYR A 236 -2.16 -1.05 -11.78
CA TYR A 236 -1.31 0.14 -11.91
C TYR A 236 0.12 -0.20 -12.34
N ARG A 237 0.75 0.76 -13.02
CA ARG A 237 2.15 0.68 -13.47
C ARG A 237 3.07 1.41 -12.52
N LEU A 238 4.08 0.74 -11.97
CA LEU A 238 5.02 1.42 -11.10
C LEU A 238 5.83 2.50 -11.84
N PRO A 239 6.03 3.70 -11.24
CA PRO A 239 6.81 4.76 -11.86
C PRO A 239 8.26 4.32 -12.00
N ARG A 240 8.88 4.64 -13.14
CA ARG A 240 10.25 4.23 -13.46
C ARG A 240 11.23 4.65 -12.37
N GLU A 241 11.04 5.83 -11.82
CA GLU A 241 11.86 6.45 -10.77
C GLU A 241 12.00 5.56 -9.53
N LEU A 242 10.97 4.79 -9.20
CA LEU A 242 10.98 3.87 -8.06
C LEU A 242 12.14 2.88 -8.16
N PHE A 243 12.37 2.36 -9.37
CA PHE A 243 13.34 1.31 -9.68
C PHE A 243 14.80 1.78 -9.69
N PHE A 244 15.04 3.10 -9.63
CA PHE A 244 16.40 3.66 -9.56
C PHE A 244 16.71 4.25 -8.18
N SER A 245 15.84 4.00 -7.18
CA SER A 245 16.08 4.49 -5.83
C SER A 245 17.25 3.75 -5.18
N SER A 246 18.26 4.51 -4.79
CA SER A 246 19.42 4.00 -4.05
C SER A 246 19.20 4.00 -2.54
N THR A 247 18.11 4.60 -2.04
CA THR A 247 17.83 4.76 -0.60
C THR A 247 16.66 3.91 -0.10
N LEU A 248 15.86 3.35 -1.02
CA LEU A 248 14.66 2.60 -0.66
C LEU A 248 15.03 1.31 0.09
N VAL A 249 14.53 1.19 1.32
CA VAL A 249 14.76 0.06 2.22
C VAL A 249 13.55 -0.86 2.30
N LYS A 250 12.35 -0.27 2.28
CA LYS A 250 11.08 -1.00 2.37
C LYS A 250 10.12 -0.58 1.27
N LEU A 251 9.59 -1.55 0.56
CA LEU A 251 8.57 -1.33 -0.46
C LEU A 251 7.40 -2.27 -0.19
N LYS A 252 6.22 -1.68 0.00
CA LYS A 252 4.96 -2.42 0.13
C LYS A 252 4.02 -2.01 -0.99
N LEU A 253 3.61 -2.99 -1.78
CA LEU A 253 2.62 -2.84 -2.83
C LEU A 253 1.40 -3.66 -2.47
N ARG A 254 0.24 -2.99 -2.44
CA ARG A 254 -1.05 -3.64 -2.32
C ARG A 254 -1.89 -3.27 -3.53
N SER A 255 -2.55 -4.26 -4.10
CA SER A 255 -3.51 -4.14 -5.19
C SER A 255 -4.59 -5.19 -4.97
N GLU A 256 -5.83 -4.86 -5.29
CA GLU A 256 -6.89 -5.88 -5.30
C GLU A 256 -6.85 -6.70 -6.60
N HIS A 257 -6.26 -6.17 -7.67
CA HIS A 257 -6.29 -6.83 -8.99
C HIS A 257 -4.90 -7.13 -9.57
N CYS A 258 -4.17 -6.11 -10.04
CA CYS A 258 -2.92 -6.34 -10.76
C CYS A 258 -1.84 -5.30 -10.44
N VAL A 259 -0.63 -5.76 -10.14
CA VAL A 259 0.57 -4.91 -10.12
C VAL A 259 1.35 -5.16 -11.40
N ASP A 260 1.43 -4.14 -12.26
CA ASP A 260 2.35 -4.16 -13.40
C ASP A 260 3.73 -3.67 -12.94
N TRP A 261 4.56 -4.64 -12.60
CA TRP A 261 5.94 -4.43 -12.19
C TRP A 261 6.84 -4.07 -13.37
N TRP A 262 6.48 -4.44 -14.61
CA TRP A 262 7.37 -4.27 -15.77
C TRP A 262 6.66 -4.15 -17.13
N TRP A 263 6.57 -2.93 -17.68
CA TRP A 263 6.16 -2.73 -19.08
C TRP A 263 7.36 -2.77 -20.06
N ARG A 264 7.42 -3.80 -20.91
CA ARG A 264 8.21 -3.79 -22.15
C ARG A 264 7.48 -2.99 -23.25
N ARG A 265 7.92 -1.75 -23.51
CA ARG A 265 7.95 -1.19 -24.87
C ARG A 265 9.31 -0.53 -25.09
N TRP A 266 10.19 -1.31 -25.71
CA TRP A 266 11.44 -0.92 -26.38
C TRP A 266 12.73 -0.85 -25.53
N PHE A 267 13.63 -1.81 -25.81
CA PHE A 267 15.09 -1.64 -25.90
C PHE A 267 15.93 -1.29 -24.65
N ILE A 268 15.55 -1.70 -23.43
CA ILE A 268 16.52 -1.67 -22.32
C ILE A 268 16.58 -3.06 -21.67
N CYS A 269 17.77 -3.66 -21.73
CA CYS A 269 18.16 -4.89 -21.05
C CYS A 269 17.78 -4.85 -19.56
N SER A 270 17.49 -6.02 -19.01
CA SER A 270 17.36 -6.32 -17.58
C SER A 270 18.56 -5.90 -16.71
N SER A 271 19.64 -5.40 -17.32
CA SER A 271 20.90 -5.05 -16.68
C SER A 271 20.97 -3.67 -16.01
N PHE A 272 19.86 -2.93 -15.85
CA PHE A 272 19.90 -1.55 -15.33
C PHE A 272 18.98 -1.25 -14.13
N PHE A 273 18.16 -2.21 -13.68
CA PHE A 273 17.34 -2.04 -12.48
C PHE A 273 18.08 -2.59 -11.26
N SER A 274 18.12 -1.83 -10.16
CA SER A 274 18.63 -2.32 -8.89
C SER A 274 18.06 -1.47 -7.75
N LEU A 275 17.50 -2.13 -6.73
CA LEU A 275 17.21 -1.53 -5.43
C LEU A 275 18.25 -2.04 -4.43
N PRO A 276 19.46 -1.47 -4.42
CA PRO A 276 20.61 -2.04 -3.70
C PRO A 276 20.46 -1.99 -2.18
N MET A 277 19.52 -1.19 -1.66
CA MET A 277 19.25 -1.05 -0.22
C MET A 277 17.96 -1.73 0.22
N LEU A 278 17.21 -2.36 -0.69
CA LEU A 278 15.91 -2.96 -0.37
C LEU A 278 16.08 -4.19 0.50
N LYS A 279 15.60 -4.10 1.74
CA LYS A 279 15.62 -5.17 2.75
C LYS A 279 14.26 -5.85 2.88
N SER A 280 13.18 -5.11 2.74
CA SER A 280 11.82 -5.61 2.96
C SER A 280 10.96 -5.33 1.73
N PHE A 281 10.48 -6.39 1.10
CA PHE A 281 9.61 -6.30 -0.05
C PHE A 281 8.33 -7.11 0.19
N ASP A 282 7.20 -6.41 0.14
CA ASP A 282 5.86 -6.98 0.38
C ASP A 282 4.98 -6.64 -0.83
N ILE A 283 4.58 -7.65 -1.58
CA ILE A 283 3.61 -7.54 -2.65
C ILE A 283 2.38 -8.38 -2.32
N ASP A 284 1.23 -7.73 -2.35
CA ASP A 284 -0.08 -8.29 -2.06
C ASP A 284 -1.01 -7.89 -3.20
N SER A 285 -1.17 -8.76 -4.19
CA SER A 285 -1.89 -8.48 -5.43
C SER A 285 -2.36 -9.79 -6.04
N GLU A 286 -3.58 -9.86 -6.56
CA GLU A 286 -4.10 -11.05 -7.27
C GLU A 286 -3.25 -11.44 -8.49
N LEU A 287 -2.73 -10.45 -9.22
CA LEU A 287 -1.88 -10.65 -10.39
C LEU A 287 -0.63 -9.79 -10.28
N VAL A 288 0.53 -10.34 -10.63
CA VAL A 288 1.76 -9.55 -10.82
C VAL A 288 2.26 -9.78 -12.23
N LEU A 289 2.17 -8.75 -13.05
CA LEU A 289 2.82 -8.72 -14.35
C LEU A 289 4.27 -8.30 -14.13
N CYS A 290 5.13 -9.28 -13.93
CA CYS A 290 6.57 -9.10 -14.08
C CYS A 290 7.02 -9.73 -15.40
N GLY A 291 8.19 -9.31 -15.90
CA GLY A 291 8.81 -9.99 -17.05
C GLY A 291 9.30 -11.39 -16.66
N GLU A 292 10.59 -11.64 -16.87
CA GLU A 292 11.21 -12.88 -16.43
C GLU A 292 11.51 -12.78 -14.92
N ILE A 293 10.93 -13.67 -14.10
CA ILE A 293 11.17 -13.71 -12.64
C ILE A 293 12.66 -13.90 -12.31
N GLU A 294 13.41 -14.48 -13.25
CA GLU A 294 14.86 -14.70 -13.16
C GLU A 294 15.64 -13.37 -13.10
N ASP A 295 15.10 -12.27 -13.65
CA ASP A 295 15.67 -10.92 -13.56
C ASP A 295 15.19 -10.16 -12.30
N PHE A 296 14.11 -10.63 -11.67
CA PHE A 296 13.44 -9.95 -10.57
C PHE A 296 14.27 -10.00 -9.27
N ILE A 297 14.55 -11.21 -8.80
CA ILE A 297 15.21 -11.44 -7.51
C ILE A 297 16.65 -10.89 -7.45
N PRO A 298 17.50 -11.03 -8.50
CA PRO A 298 18.87 -10.49 -8.48
C PRO A 298 18.95 -8.97 -8.29
N SER A 299 17.83 -8.26 -8.48
CA SER A 299 17.76 -6.81 -8.32
C SER A 299 17.76 -6.35 -6.85
N PHE A 300 17.64 -7.29 -5.89
CA PHE A 300 17.56 -7.04 -4.45
C PHE A 300 18.68 -7.74 -3.66
N PRO A 301 19.94 -7.29 -3.78
CA PRO A 301 21.10 -8.02 -3.24
C PRO A 301 21.13 -8.12 -1.70
N VAL A 302 20.42 -7.23 -1.01
CA VAL A 302 20.38 -7.15 0.46
C VAL A 302 19.00 -7.51 1.03
N LEU A 303 18.16 -8.21 0.26
CA LEU A 303 16.83 -8.59 0.67
C LEU A 303 16.86 -9.52 1.90
N GLU A 304 16.12 -9.14 2.94
CA GLU A 304 16.01 -9.81 4.23
C GLU A 304 14.58 -10.38 4.45
N GLU A 305 13.56 -9.70 3.92
CA GLU A 305 12.16 -10.09 4.03
C GLU A 305 11.49 -10.03 2.65
N LEU A 306 10.83 -11.12 2.27
CA LEU A 306 10.07 -11.22 1.03
C LEU A 306 8.68 -11.80 1.31
N ARG A 307 7.64 -11.03 1.03
CA ARG A 307 6.26 -11.49 0.99
C ARG A 307 5.71 -11.33 -0.42
N MET A 308 5.24 -12.44 -1.00
CA MET A 308 4.58 -12.53 -2.30
C MET A 308 3.22 -13.21 -2.08
N ALA A 309 2.20 -12.43 -1.74
CA ALA A 309 0.86 -12.93 -1.47
C ALA A 309 -0.02 -12.84 -2.72
N THR A 310 -0.74 -13.93 -3.01
CA THR A 310 -1.76 -14.04 -4.06
C THR A 310 -1.22 -13.82 -5.48
N VAL A 311 0.04 -14.14 -5.76
CA VAL A 311 0.67 -13.73 -7.02
C VAL A 311 0.37 -14.73 -8.14
N GLU A 312 -0.47 -14.35 -9.11
CA GLU A 312 -0.41 -14.96 -10.45
C GLU A 312 0.72 -14.30 -11.27
N TRP A 313 1.57 -15.10 -11.93
CA TRP A 313 2.57 -14.60 -12.86
C TRP A 313 2.11 -14.76 -14.31
N ARG A 314 2.21 -13.69 -15.13
CA ARG A 314 1.82 -13.75 -16.54
C ARG A 314 2.88 -13.18 -17.47
N GLU A 315 3.31 -13.97 -18.45
CA GLU A 315 4.09 -13.48 -19.59
C GLU A 315 3.20 -12.64 -20.54
N PRO A 316 3.72 -11.55 -21.14
CA PRO A 316 2.93 -10.51 -21.82
C PRO A 316 2.22 -10.92 -23.14
N TYR A 317 2.13 -12.21 -23.48
CA TYR A 317 1.58 -12.68 -24.77
C TYR A 317 0.45 -13.72 -24.67
N VAL A 318 -0.06 -14.04 -23.48
CA VAL A 318 -1.17 -15.00 -23.33
C VAL A 318 -2.45 -14.29 -22.91
N ILE A 319 -3.31 -13.95 -23.89
CA ILE A 319 -4.69 -13.53 -23.65
C ILE A 319 -5.55 -14.79 -23.60
N VAL A 320 -5.57 -15.51 -22.47
CA VAL A 320 -6.65 -16.45 -22.13
C VAL A 320 -6.77 -16.50 -20.60
N SER A 321 -8.02 -16.44 -20.13
CA SER A 321 -8.49 -16.58 -18.75
C SER A 321 -8.25 -17.97 -18.17
N ARG A 322 -7.02 -18.30 -17.74
CA ARG A 322 -6.71 -19.56 -17.02
C ARG A 322 -5.51 -19.37 -16.06
N PHE A 323 -5.61 -19.99 -14.88
CA PHE A 323 -4.51 -20.23 -13.95
C PHE A 323 -3.41 -21.04 -14.66
N VAL A 324 -2.26 -20.44 -14.97
CA VAL A 324 -1.13 -21.13 -15.62
C VAL A 324 0.03 -21.19 -14.63
N ASN A 325 0.54 -22.40 -14.41
CA ASN A 325 1.71 -22.64 -13.56
C ASN A 325 2.95 -21.90 -14.11
N PRO A 326 3.78 -21.26 -13.25
CA PRO A 326 5.05 -20.67 -13.67
C PRO A 326 6.00 -21.72 -14.25
N LYS A 327 6.77 -21.39 -15.29
CA LYS A 327 7.76 -22.34 -15.87
C LYS A 327 8.95 -22.60 -14.94
N SER A 328 9.50 -21.56 -14.33
CA SER A 328 10.64 -21.65 -13.43
C SER A 328 10.57 -20.57 -12.35
N VAL A 329 10.97 -20.91 -11.13
CA VAL A 329 11.12 -19.93 -10.03
C VAL A 329 12.46 -20.15 -9.34
N SER A 330 13.29 -19.10 -9.27
CA SER A 330 14.60 -19.15 -8.60
C SER A 330 14.68 -18.19 -7.43
N PHE A 331 15.25 -18.66 -6.32
CA PHE A 331 15.53 -17.87 -5.12
C PHE A 331 17.04 -17.81 -4.90
N ASP A 332 17.74 -16.79 -5.43
CA ASP A 332 19.15 -16.53 -5.11
C ASP A 332 19.29 -15.41 -4.07
N THR A 333 18.77 -15.65 -2.87
CA THR A 333 18.68 -14.66 -1.78
C THR A 333 19.35 -15.20 -0.52
N PRO A 334 20.69 -15.31 -0.47
CA PRO A 334 21.40 -15.91 0.66
C PRO A 334 21.27 -15.12 1.97
N ASN A 335 20.78 -13.87 1.91
CA ASN A 335 20.53 -13.01 3.06
C ASN A 335 19.08 -13.04 3.55
N LEU A 336 18.16 -13.73 2.86
CA LEU A 336 16.75 -13.78 3.22
C LEU A 336 16.57 -14.46 4.57
N LEU A 337 15.79 -13.82 5.45
CA LEU A 337 15.48 -14.25 6.81
C LEU A 337 14.04 -14.74 6.92
N SER A 338 13.11 -14.08 6.22
CA SER A 338 11.69 -14.44 6.20
C SER A 338 11.16 -14.49 4.76
N LEU A 339 10.48 -15.59 4.42
CA LEU A 339 9.83 -15.81 3.14
C LEU A 339 8.36 -16.14 3.37
N SER A 340 7.47 -15.43 2.70
CA SER A 340 6.07 -15.83 2.56
C SER A 340 5.73 -15.91 1.08
N TYR A 341 5.61 -17.14 0.56
CA TYR A 341 5.44 -17.45 -0.85
C TYR A 341 4.09 -18.13 -1.09
N TYR A 342 3.22 -17.47 -1.86
CA TYR A 342 1.88 -17.92 -2.22
C TYR A 342 1.70 -17.86 -3.74
N ASP A 343 1.61 -19.01 -4.41
CA ASP A 343 1.62 -19.11 -5.88
C ASP A 343 1.18 -20.50 -6.34
N LEU A 344 0.89 -20.65 -7.64
CA LEU A 344 0.78 -21.96 -8.29
C LEU A 344 2.14 -22.67 -8.28
N VAL A 345 2.13 -24.01 -8.26
CA VAL A 345 3.38 -24.78 -8.29
C VAL A 345 4.14 -24.55 -9.59
N ALA A 346 5.42 -24.18 -9.54
CA ALA A 346 6.23 -24.00 -10.75
C ALA A 346 6.63 -25.33 -11.41
N GLU A 347 6.88 -25.32 -12.72
CA GLU A 347 7.38 -26.49 -13.47
C GLU A 347 8.84 -26.85 -13.15
N ASP A 348 9.64 -25.93 -12.59
CA ASP A 348 10.94 -26.21 -11.95
C ASP A 348 11.37 -25.11 -10.96
N TYR A 349 12.25 -25.48 -10.02
CA TYR A 349 12.93 -24.54 -9.11
C TYR A 349 14.46 -24.60 -9.31
N PRO A 350 15.01 -24.03 -10.39
CA PRO A 350 16.37 -24.34 -10.83
C PRO A 350 17.48 -23.90 -9.85
N LEU A 351 17.28 -22.80 -9.12
CA LEU A 351 18.21 -22.30 -8.10
C LEU A 351 17.44 -21.91 -6.83
N VAL A 352 17.77 -22.56 -5.71
CA VAL A 352 17.20 -22.24 -4.40
C VAL A 352 18.32 -22.11 -3.37
N ASN A 353 18.71 -20.87 -3.09
CA ASN A 353 19.81 -20.47 -2.21
C ASN A 353 19.31 -19.46 -1.16
N MET A 354 18.76 -19.97 -0.06
CA MET A 354 18.22 -19.17 1.06
C MET A 354 18.87 -19.58 2.39
N LYS A 355 20.21 -19.58 2.44
CA LYS A 355 20.99 -20.17 3.55
C LYS A 355 20.73 -19.58 4.94
N LYS A 356 20.24 -18.34 5.03
CA LYS A 356 19.95 -17.66 6.29
C LYS A 356 18.46 -17.68 6.66
N LEU A 357 17.62 -18.38 5.91
CA LEU A 357 16.17 -18.38 6.11
C LEU A 357 15.82 -18.94 7.49
N VAL A 358 15.04 -18.18 8.25
CA VAL A 358 14.60 -18.51 9.61
C VAL A 358 13.10 -18.81 9.63
N GLU A 359 12.32 -18.08 8.85
CA GLU A 359 10.86 -18.23 8.77
C GLU A 359 10.44 -18.45 7.32
N ALA A 360 9.58 -19.46 7.11
CA ALA A 360 8.99 -19.72 5.80
C ALA A 360 7.48 -19.98 5.95
N THR A 361 6.69 -19.28 5.15
CA THR A 361 5.30 -19.64 4.86
C THR A 361 5.21 -20.02 3.39
N ILE A 362 4.92 -21.28 3.10
CA ILE A 362 4.81 -21.80 1.74
C ILE A 362 3.36 -22.22 1.51
N SER A 363 2.73 -21.59 0.53
CA SER A 363 1.36 -21.86 0.11
C SER A 363 1.34 -22.08 -1.40
N LEU A 364 1.63 -23.31 -1.79
CA LEU A 364 1.46 -23.74 -3.17
C LEU A 364 -0.02 -24.02 -3.45
N ILE A 365 -0.52 -23.47 -4.54
CA ILE A 365 -1.90 -23.63 -5.01
C ILE A 365 -1.93 -24.71 -6.10
N VAL A 366 -2.87 -25.63 -6.01
CA VAL A 366 -3.13 -26.65 -7.04
C VAL A 366 -4.61 -26.71 -7.39
N THR A 367 -4.93 -26.95 -8.66
CA THR A 367 -6.33 -27.07 -9.09
C THR A 367 -6.89 -28.46 -8.79
N ASP A 368 -8.22 -28.58 -8.68
CA ASP A 368 -8.87 -29.89 -8.47
C ASP A 368 -8.56 -30.90 -9.57
N ALA A 369 -8.38 -30.43 -10.81
CA ALA A 369 -7.95 -31.25 -11.93
C ALA A 369 -6.53 -31.80 -11.72
N GLN A 370 -5.62 -30.96 -11.21
CA GLN A 370 -4.27 -31.34 -10.85
C GLN A 370 -4.25 -32.36 -9.70
N ILE A 371 -5.06 -32.17 -8.66
CA ILE A 371 -5.19 -33.12 -7.53
C ILE A 371 -5.73 -34.47 -7.98
N LYS A 372 -6.77 -34.50 -8.83
CA LYS A 372 -7.32 -35.76 -9.36
C LYS A 372 -6.26 -36.54 -10.13
N ARG A 373 -5.46 -35.85 -10.93
CA ARG A 373 -4.39 -36.46 -11.71
C ARG A 373 -3.21 -36.94 -10.85
N LEU A 374 -2.91 -36.26 -9.73
CA LEU A 374 -1.96 -36.74 -8.70
C LEU A 374 -2.40 -38.07 -8.09
N ARG A 375 -3.66 -38.17 -7.68
CA ARG A 375 -4.18 -39.35 -6.97
C ARG A 375 -4.42 -40.54 -7.89
N GLU A 376 -4.75 -40.29 -9.16
CA GLU A 376 -5.12 -41.31 -10.13
C GLU A 376 -4.35 -41.16 -11.46
N PRO A 377 -3.01 -41.31 -11.48
CA PRO A 377 -2.18 -41.02 -12.65
C PRO A 377 -2.46 -41.90 -13.89
N ASN A 378 -3.19 -42.99 -13.73
CA ASN A 378 -3.48 -43.97 -14.79
C ASN A 378 -4.93 -43.94 -15.32
N ASN A 379 -5.80 -43.07 -14.78
CA ASN A 379 -7.19 -42.95 -15.25
C ASN A 379 -7.29 -41.92 -16.38
N GLY A 380 -7.07 -42.37 -17.62
CA GLY A 380 -7.11 -41.53 -18.83
C GLY A 380 -8.51 -41.13 -19.32
N GLU A 381 -9.55 -41.20 -18.50
CA GLU A 381 -10.96 -41.12 -18.95
C GLU A 381 -11.78 -39.90 -18.47
N LEU A 382 -11.18 -38.89 -17.83
CA LEU A 382 -11.94 -37.71 -17.39
C LEU A 382 -11.22 -36.39 -17.74
N LEU A 383 -11.48 -35.87 -18.94
CA LEU A 383 -12.33 -34.68 -19.17
C LEU A 383 -12.22 -34.21 -20.63
N GLU A 384 -13.35 -33.76 -21.17
CA GLU A 384 -13.48 -33.12 -22.48
C GLU A 384 -12.79 -31.74 -22.49
N ASP A 385 -12.26 -31.41 -23.66
CA ASP A 385 -11.68 -30.15 -24.11
C ASP A 385 -10.23 -29.83 -23.67
N GLY A 386 -9.41 -29.55 -24.68
CA GLY A 386 -7.95 -29.69 -24.64
C GLY A 386 -7.17 -28.61 -23.90
N ASP A 387 -5.87 -28.88 -23.84
CA ASP A 387 -4.76 -28.07 -23.27
C ASP A 387 -4.38 -28.26 -21.80
N GLU A 388 -4.36 -29.49 -21.27
CA GLU A 388 -3.59 -29.78 -20.04
C GLU A 388 -2.74 -31.05 -20.19
N GLY A 389 -1.82 -31.05 -21.14
CA GLY A 389 -1.01 -32.21 -21.48
C GLY A 389 0.43 -32.17 -20.99
N ASP A 390 0.76 -31.68 -19.79
CA ASP A 390 2.11 -31.92 -19.20
C ASP A 390 2.29 -31.56 -17.70
N VAL A 391 1.58 -30.54 -17.19
CA VAL A 391 1.89 -29.92 -15.87
C VAL A 391 1.80 -30.88 -14.67
N VAL A 392 0.91 -31.89 -14.71
CA VAL A 392 0.75 -32.83 -13.58
C VAL A 392 1.82 -33.91 -13.54
N LEU A 393 2.48 -34.22 -14.68
CA LEU A 393 3.53 -35.24 -14.70
C LEU A 393 4.83 -34.76 -14.03
N HIS A 394 4.98 -33.45 -13.80
CA HIS A 394 6.14 -32.82 -13.17
C HIS A 394 5.68 -31.61 -12.33
N PHE A 395 5.26 -31.80 -11.06
CA PHE A 395 5.30 -30.70 -10.06
C PHE A 395 6.76 -30.32 -9.77
N GLY A 396 7.39 -29.76 -10.79
CA GLY A 396 8.78 -29.39 -10.94
C GLY A 396 9.63 -29.53 -9.72
N ASN A 397 10.29 -30.68 -9.55
CA ASN A 397 11.28 -30.94 -8.51
C ASN A 397 11.09 -30.07 -7.23
N VAL A 398 9.87 -30.05 -6.67
CA VAL A 398 9.51 -29.22 -5.50
C VAL A 398 10.44 -29.55 -4.33
N VAL A 399 11.02 -30.75 -4.32
CA VAL A 399 12.15 -31.15 -3.46
C VAL A 399 13.27 -30.10 -3.43
N LYS A 400 13.63 -29.44 -4.55
CA LYS A 400 14.60 -28.33 -4.57
C LYS A 400 14.15 -27.15 -3.71
N LEU A 401 12.88 -26.74 -3.82
CA LEU A 401 12.30 -25.68 -2.99
C LEU A 401 12.34 -26.07 -1.51
N ILE A 402 11.91 -27.29 -1.19
CA ILE A 402 11.86 -27.81 0.18
C ILE A 402 13.26 -27.96 0.78
N ASN A 403 14.23 -28.45 0.02
CA ASN A 403 15.64 -28.48 0.43
C ASN A 403 16.19 -27.07 0.68
N GLY A 404 15.76 -26.08 -0.11
CA GLY A 404 16.15 -24.69 0.09
C GLY A 404 15.69 -24.08 1.40
N ILE A 405 14.63 -24.61 2.02
CA ILE A 405 14.08 -24.14 3.30
C ILE A 405 14.45 -25.04 4.49
N GLU A 406 15.40 -25.97 4.34
CA GLU A 406 15.73 -26.97 5.38
C GLU A 406 16.17 -26.36 6.74
N ASN A 407 16.67 -25.12 6.73
CA ASN A 407 17.31 -24.48 7.89
C ASN A 407 16.34 -23.64 8.76
N VAL A 408 15.05 -23.59 8.41
CA VAL A 408 14.06 -22.73 9.08
C VAL A 408 13.76 -23.17 10.52
N GLN A 409 13.36 -22.20 11.34
CA GLN A 409 12.86 -22.40 12.71
C GLN A 409 11.34 -22.41 12.79
N THR A 410 10.69 -21.65 11.91
CA THR A 410 9.23 -21.57 11.79
C THR A 410 8.83 -21.91 10.36
N LEU A 411 7.92 -22.86 10.20
CA LEU A 411 7.39 -23.28 8.91
C LEU A 411 5.87 -23.31 8.96
N SER A 412 5.24 -22.65 7.99
CA SER A 412 3.79 -22.69 7.75
C SER A 412 3.51 -23.28 6.38
N LEU A 413 2.66 -24.31 6.30
CA LEU A 413 2.28 -24.98 5.06
C LEU A 413 0.76 -25.02 4.91
N THR A 414 0.26 -24.94 3.67
CA THR A 414 -1.17 -25.13 3.38
C THR A 414 -1.53 -26.58 3.07
N SER A 415 -2.83 -26.91 3.14
CA SER A 415 -3.38 -28.22 2.73
C SER A 415 -2.93 -28.64 1.32
N ASP A 416 -3.01 -27.71 0.37
CA ASP A 416 -2.58 -27.91 -1.02
C ASP A 416 -1.07 -28.15 -1.12
N THR A 417 -0.27 -27.39 -0.34
CA THR A 417 1.18 -27.63 -0.27
C THR A 417 1.48 -29.03 0.26
N LEU A 418 0.78 -29.47 1.30
CA LEU A 418 0.93 -30.82 1.85
C LEU A 418 0.52 -31.91 0.83
N GLU A 419 -0.48 -31.66 -0.01
CA GLU A 419 -0.88 -32.59 -1.09
C GLU A 419 0.27 -32.78 -2.10
N VAL A 420 0.88 -31.67 -2.56
CA VAL A 420 2.04 -31.69 -3.47
C VAL A 420 3.21 -32.45 -2.85
N LEU A 421 3.46 -32.24 -1.55
CA LEU A 421 4.53 -32.92 -0.83
C LEU A 421 4.30 -34.42 -0.66
N SER A 422 3.04 -34.84 -0.56
CA SER A 422 2.69 -36.23 -0.26
C SER A 422 3.08 -37.21 -1.38
N ASP A 423 2.95 -36.78 -2.63
CA ASP A 423 3.20 -37.63 -3.81
C ASP A 423 4.67 -37.63 -4.22
N GLN A 424 5.33 -36.46 -4.22
CA GLN A 424 6.68 -36.31 -4.78
C GLN A 424 7.82 -36.29 -3.76
N CYS A 425 7.56 -35.95 -2.50
CA CYS A 425 8.64 -35.57 -1.57
C CYS A 425 8.82 -36.53 -0.37
N CYS A 426 7.93 -37.49 -0.12
CA CYS A 426 7.97 -38.32 1.10
C CYS A 426 9.32 -39.00 1.38
N ASP A 427 10.07 -39.37 0.33
CA ASP A 427 11.38 -40.03 0.44
C ASP A 427 12.56 -39.06 0.26
N ALA A 428 12.33 -37.86 -0.26
CA ALA A 428 13.35 -36.88 -0.60
C ALA A 428 13.31 -35.60 0.26
N MET A 429 12.41 -35.53 1.24
CA MET A 429 12.31 -34.42 2.18
C MET A 429 13.62 -34.26 2.98
N PRO A 430 14.11 -33.02 3.16
CA PRO A 430 15.25 -32.74 4.02
C PRO A 430 14.89 -32.98 5.50
N VAL A 431 15.92 -33.09 6.32
CA VAL A 431 15.77 -33.14 7.77
C VAL A 431 15.79 -31.71 8.31
N PHE A 432 14.66 -31.28 8.87
CA PHE A 432 14.49 -29.95 9.46
C PHE A 432 15.07 -29.90 10.88
N ASN A 433 16.40 -29.85 10.98
CA ASN A 433 17.10 -29.89 12.27
C ASN A 433 16.82 -28.66 13.15
N ASN A 434 16.49 -27.51 12.55
CA ASN A 434 16.29 -26.26 13.29
C ASN A 434 14.81 -25.95 13.57
N LEU A 435 13.87 -26.73 13.02
CA LEU A 435 12.45 -26.42 13.06
C LEU A 435 11.89 -26.62 14.47
N LYS A 436 11.31 -25.56 15.03
CA LYS A 436 10.68 -25.54 16.36
C LYS A 436 9.17 -25.35 16.28
N PHE A 437 8.69 -24.61 15.29
CA PHE A 437 7.28 -24.29 15.10
C PHE A 437 6.80 -24.72 13.72
N LEU A 438 5.81 -25.60 13.67
CA LEU A 438 5.15 -26.03 12.44
C LEU A 438 3.67 -25.62 12.49
N SER A 439 3.22 -24.84 11.53
CA SER A 439 1.80 -24.55 11.32
C SER A 439 1.32 -25.21 10.04
N VAL A 440 0.18 -25.89 10.08
CA VAL A 440 -0.45 -26.49 8.90
C VAL A 440 -1.92 -26.12 8.86
N THR A 441 -2.40 -25.71 7.69
CA THR A 441 -3.85 -25.62 7.47
C THR A 441 -4.38 -26.96 6.98
N SER A 442 -5.54 -27.37 7.49
CA SER A 442 -6.15 -28.65 7.19
C SER A 442 -7.46 -28.49 6.44
N GLU A 443 -7.55 -29.11 5.27
CA GLU A 443 -8.80 -29.30 4.55
C GLU A 443 -9.20 -30.77 4.56
N GLU A 444 -10.51 -31.04 4.59
CA GLU A 444 -11.02 -32.41 4.68
C GLU A 444 -10.53 -33.23 3.48
N GLY A 445 -9.73 -34.27 3.77
CA GLY A 445 -9.24 -35.21 2.77
C GLY A 445 -8.10 -34.72 1.87
N ARG A 446 -7.39 -33.63 2.20
CA ARG A 446 -6.20 -33.13 1.46
C ARG A 446 -4.92 -33.15 2.30
N GLY A 447 -3.80 -33.54 1.70
CA GLY A 447 -2.42 -33.34 2.18
C GLY A 447 -1.95 -34.15 3.39
N TRP A 448 -2.86 -34.71 4.18
CA TRP A 448 -2.53 -35.43 5.42
C TRP A 448 -1.59 -36.63 5.25
N GLN A 449 -1.48 -37.19 4.05
CA GLN A 449 -0.55 -38.28 3.75
C GLN A 449 0.92 -37.88 3.89
N ALA A 450 1.26 -36.59 3.74
CA ALA A 450 2.63 -36.08 3.91
C ALA A 450 3.04 -35.93 5.39
N MET A 451 2.08 -35.79 6.30
CA MET A 451 2.35 -35.45 7.70
C MET A 451 3.23 -36.47 8.43
N PRO A 452 3.05 -37.80 8.29
CA PRO A 452 3.96 -38.76 8.93
C PRO A 452 5.41 -38.62 8.47
N ALA A 453 5.64 -38.37 7.18
CA ALA A 453 6.99 -38.17 6.64
C ALA A 453 7.60 -36.85 7.11
N LEU A 454 6.82 -35.77 7.09
CA LEU A 454 7.23 -34.45 7.57
C LEU A 454 7.63 -34.50 9.05
N LEU A 455 6.77 -35.05 9.91
CA LEU A 455 7.03 -35.14 11.36
C LEU A 455 8.24 -36.03 11.69
N ARG A 456 8.47 -37.11 10.92
CA ARG A 456 9.66 -37.96 11.07
C ARG A 456 10.96 -37.17 10.81
N ASN A 457 10.91 -36.19 9.92
CA ASN A 457 12.05 -35.37 9.52
C ASN A 457 12.22 -34.09 10.37
N CYS A 458 11.43 -33.90 11.43
CA CYS A 458 11.49 -32.74 12.32
C CYS A 458 11.89 -33.16 13.76
N PRO A 459 13.16 -33.53 14.01
CA PRO A 459 13.59 -34.15 15.27
C PRO A 459 13.50 -33.23 16.51
N HIS A 460 13.44 -31.92 16.32
CA HIS A 460 13.48 -30.90 17.38
C HIS A 460 12.22 -30.04 17.44
N LEU A 461 11.13 -30.51 16.85
CA LEU A 461 9.85 -29.81 16.79
C LEU A 461 9.26 -29.62 18.19
N GLU A 462 8.97 -28.38 18.57
CA GLU A 462 8.46 -28.01 19.90
C GLU A 462 6.95 -27.78 19.88
N THR A 463 6.43 -27.15 18.82
CA THR A 463 5.02 -26.77 18.68
C THR A 463 4.48 -27.11 17.29
N ILE A 464 3.28 -27.68 17.25
CA ILE A 464 2.50 -27.90 16.04
C ILE A 464 1.16 -27.19 16.20
N ILE A 465 0.79 -26.38 15.21
CA ILE A 465 -0.52 -25.75 15.11
C ILE A 465 -1.21 -26.34 13.88
N ILE A 466 -2.43 -26.85 14.07
CA ILE A 466 -3.28 -27.34 12.99
C ILE A 466 -4.50 -26.41 12.98
N GLN A 467 -4.72 -25.73 11.86
CA GLN A 467 -5.81 -24.76 11.66
C GLN A 467 -6.87 -25.30 10.72
#